data_AF-T0ZUB2-F1
#
_entry.id   AF-T0ZUB2-F1
#
_cell.length_a   1.000
_cell.length_b   1.000
_cell.length_c   1.000
_cell.angle_alpha   90.00
_cell.angle_beta   90.00
_cell.angle_gamma   90.00
#
_symmetry.space_group_name_H-M   'P 1'
#
loop_
_entity.id
_entity.type
_entity.pdbx_description
1 polymer ?
#
loop_
_entity_poly.entity_id
_entity_poly.type
_entity_poly.pdbx_seq_one_letter_code
_entity_poly.pdbx_strand_id
1 'polypeptide(L)'
;IKSKKQVKKFYDAYEARFEHDTEQLEANFDSVIAAIATMYPEGLSDTEFRRPHLFYSLFTAVGHRTFGIPGLPAAPNSGYSSPEIARNRLERVEEIFASVDIEDLGRDEQGFLADSRRATTDEKVRVQRTEFLLNLMN
;
A
#
# COMPACT_ATOMS: atom_id res chain seq x y z
N ILE A 1 1.75 -10.43 3.68
CA ILE A 1 0.87 -10.61 2.47
C ILE A 1 0.87 -12.11 2.10
N LYS A 2 -0.17 -12.66 1.45
CA LYS A 2 -0.25 -14.11 1.09
C LYS A 2 -0.53 -14.33 -0.39
N SER A 3 0.07 -15.37 -0.99
CA SER A 3 -0.20 -15.79 -2.37
C SER A 3 -1.63 -16.31 -2.57
N LYS A 4 -2.14 -16.21 -3.80
CA LYS A 4 -3.47 -16.70 -4.18
C LYS A 4 -3.73 -18.15 -3.75
N LYS A 5 -2.73 -19.02 -3.86
CA LYS A 5 -2.82 -20.44 -3.45
C LYS A 5 -2.95 -20.60 -1.93
N GLN A 6 -2.33 -19.73 -1.14
CA GLN A 6 -2.32 -19.80 0.31
C GLN A 6 -3.49 -19.07 0.96
N VAL A 7 -4.12 -18.12 0.26
CA VAL A 7 -5.20 -17.28 0.78
C VAL A 7 -6.35 -18.13 1.35
N LYS A 8 -6.83 -19.14 0.62
CA LYS A 8 -7.94 -19.99 1.10
C LYS A 8 -7.58 -20.69 2.41
N LYS A 9 -6.47 -21.45 2.41
CA LYS A 9 -6.00 -22.17 3.60
C LYS A 9 -5.75 -21.23 4.79
N PHE A 10 -5.28 -20.02 4.52
CA PHE A 10 -5.05 -19.01 5.56
C PHE A 10 -6.38 -18.59 6.20
N TYR A 11 -7.41 -18.28 5.40
CA TYR A 11 -8.74 -17.95 5.93
C TYR A 11 -9.44 -19.14 6.60
N ASP A 12 -9.34 -20.35 6.04
CA ASP A 12 -9.89 -21.57 6.66
C ASP A 12 -9.35 -21.75 8.10
N ALA A 13 -8.07 -21.40 8.35
CA ALA A 13 -7.49 -21.46 9.68
C ALA A 13 -8.09 -20.42 10.64
N TYR A 14 -8.42 -19.23 10.15
CA TYR A 14 -9.06 -18.17 10.93
C TYR A 14 -10.54 -18.45 11.22
N GLU A 15 -11.26 -19.06 10.29
CA GLU A 15 -12.64 -19.51 10.51
C GLU A 15 -12.69 -20.59 11.60
N ALA A 16 -11.69 -21.47 11.64
CA ALA A 16 -11.59 -22.49 12.68
C ALA A 16 -11.17 -21.91 14.04
N ARG A 17 -10.27 -20.92 14.06
CA ARG A 17 -9.79 -20.29 15.30
C ARG A 17 -9.30 -18.87 15.02
N PHE A 18 -9.99 -17.89 15.58
CA PHE A 18 -9.60 -16.48 15.52
C PHE A 18 -9.03 -16.04 16.88
N GLU A 19 -7.70 -16.00 17.00
CA GLU A 19 -7.01 -15.68 18.25
C GLU A 19 -6.69 -14.19 18.42
N HIS A 20 -7.08 -13.36 17.46
CA HIS A 20 -6.81 -11.93 17.51
C HIS A 20 -7.91 -11.19 18.22
N ASP A 21 -7.52 -10.11 18.90
CA ASP A 21 -8.45 -9.15 19.48
C ASP A 21 -9.14 -8.36 18.35
N THR A 22 -10.45 -8.55 18.22
CA THR A 22 -11.26 -7.91 17.18
C THR A 22 -11.36 -6.40 17.36
N GLU A 23 -11.43 -5.92 18.60
CA GLU A 23 -11.53 -4.48 18.90
C GLU A 23 -10.22 -3.79 18.55
N GLN A 24 -9.08 -4.42 18.88
CA GLN A 24 -7.77 -3.89 18.49
C GLN A 24 -7.58 -3.88 16.97
N LEU A 25 -8.05 -4.92 16.27
CA LEU A 25 -7.97 -4.97 14.80
C LEU A 25 -8.82 -3.90 14.13
N GLU A 26 -10.03 -3.67 14.64
CA GLU A 26 -10.92 -2.59 14.18
C GLU A 26 -10.27 -1.22 14.41
N ALA A 27 -9.76 -0.96 15.62
CA ALA A 27 -9.05 0.27 15.94
C ALA A 27 -7.82 0.50 15.04
N ASN A 28 -7.07 -0.56 14.73
CA ASN A 28 -5.94 -0.47 13.82
C ASN A 28 -6.39 -0.15 12.39
N PHE A 29 -7.46 -0.78 11.91
CA PHE A 29 -8.03 -0.52 10.59
C PHE A 29 -8.48 0.95 10.49
N ASP A 30 -9.26 1.43 11.46
CA ASP A 30 -9.74 2.80 11.51
C ASP A 30 -8.60 3.81 11.58
N SER A 31 -7.54 3.51 12.35
CA SER A 31 -6.35 4.35 12.40
C SER A 31 -5.67 4.48 11.03
N VAL A 32 -5.59 3.41 10.24
CA VAL A 32 -5.02 3.46 8.88
C VAL A 32 -5.92 4.28 7.95
N ILE A 33 -7.23 4.06 7.99
CA ILE A 33 -8.18 4.81 7.17
C ILE A 33 -8.16 6.30 7.52
N ALA A 34 -8.13 6.64 8.81
CA ALA A 34 -8.03 8.02 9.28
C ALA A 34 -6.72 8.69 8.83
N ALA A 35 -5.59 7.97 8.85
CA ALA A 35 -4.33 8.49 8.33
C ALA A 35 -4.40 8.76 6.83
N ILE A 36 -5.04 7.89 6.05
CA ILE A 36 -5.28 8.10 4.61
C ILE A 36 -6.20 9.30 4.38
N ALA A 37 -7.29 9.41 5.13
CA ALA A 37 -8.23 10.54 5.05
C ALA A 37 -7.55 11.87 5.42
N THR A 38 -6.58 11.85 6.33
CA THR A 38 -5.79 13.05 6.67
C THR A 38 -4.86 13.44 5.52
N MET A 39 -4.26 12.48 4.81
CA MET A 39 -3.44 12.76 3.61
C MET A 39 -4.31 13.23 2.43
N TYR A 40 -5.53 12.70 2.29
CA TYR A 40 -6.44 12.98 1.18
C TYR A 40 -7.82 13.44 1.70
N PRO A 41 -7.93 14.67 2.23
CA PRO A 41 -9.17 15.18 2.80
C PRO A 41 -10.31 15.28 1.78
N GLU A 42 -9.98 15.52 0.51
CA GLU A 42 -10.94 15.55 -0.61
C GLU A 42 -11.33 14.14 -1.11
N GLY A 43 -10.77 13.09 -0.49
CA GLY A 43 -10.91 11.71 -0.95
C GLY A 43 -9.94 11.33 -2.06
N LEU A 44 -10.14 10.12 -2.61
CA LEU A 44 -9.22 9.50 -3.57
C LEU A 44 -9.76 9.47 -5.00
N SER A 45 -10.97 9.99 -5.24
CA SER A 45 -11.69 9.84 -6.53
C SER A 45 -10.91 10.34 -7.74
N ASP A 46 -10.13 11.41 -7.55
CA ASP A 46 -9.36 12.07 -8.60
C ASP A 46 -7.88 11.64 -8.62
N THR A 47 -7.53 10.58 -7.89
CA THR A 47 -6.18 10.03 -7.81
C THR A 47 -6.11 8.63 -8.43
N GLU A 48 -4.92 8.17 -8.75
CA GLU A 48 -4.65 6.78 -9.11
C GLU A 48 -5.02 5.80 -7.99
N PHE A 49 -5.03 6.25 -6.73
CA PHE A 49 -5.46 5.43 -5.58
C PHE A 49 -6.95 5.10 -5.56
N ARG A 50 -7.78 5.67 -6.45
CA ARG A 50 -9.16 5.16 -6.67
C ARG A 50 -9.18 3.71 -7.16
N ARG A 51 -8.08 3.21 -7.74
CA ARG A 51 -7.99 1.84 -8.25
C ARG A 51 -7.81 0.87 -7.07
N PRO A 52 -8.62 -0.21 -6.95
CA PRO A 52 -8.59 -1.09 -5.78
C PRO A 52 -7.20 -1.68 -5.45
N HIS A 53 -6.40 -2.01 -6.46
CA HIS A 53 -5.08 -2.60 -6.27
C HIS A 53 -4.02 -1.59 -5.80
N LEU A 54 -4.17 -0.32 -6.16
CA LEU A 54 -3.34 0.78 -5.67
C LEU A 54 -3.79 1.23 -4.28
N PHE A 55 -5.11 1.33 -4.05
CA PHE A 55 -5.66 1.55 -2.72
C PHE A 55 -5.17 0.50 -1.72
N TYR A 56 -5.24 -0.78 -2.07
CA TYR A 56 -4.73 -1.86 -1.22
C TYR A 56 -3.24 -1.68 -0.88
N SER A 57 -2.42 -1.30 -1.86
CA SER A 57 -1.00 -1.04 -1.64
C SER A 57 -0.76 0.19 -0.75
N LEU A 58 -1.53 1.27 -0.92
CA LEU A 58 -1.48 2.45 -0.06
C LEU A 58 -1.87 2.10 1.38
N PHE A 59 -3.02 1.44 1.56
CA PHE A 59 -3.49 0.94 2.85
C PHE A 59 -2.44 0.09 3.55
N THR A 60 -1.86 -0.85 2.81
CA THR A 60 -0.83 -1.75 3.35
C THR A 60 0.44 -0.98 3.72
N ALA A 61 0.86 0.01 2.94
CA ALA A 61 2.05 0.81 3.22
C ALA A 61 1.87 1.65 4.49
N VAL A 62 0.73 2.32 4.62
CA VAL A 62 0.39 3.13 5.81
C VAL A 62 0.24 2.25 7.05
N GLY A 63 -0.44 1.11 6.93
CA GLY A 63 -0.58 0.14 8.02
C GLY A 63 0.75 -0.49 8.43
N HIS A 64 1.59 -0.85 7.47
CA HIS A 64 2.90 -1.43 7.74
C HIS A 64 3.81 -0.44 8.47
N ARG A 65 3.79 0.84 8.08
CA ARG A 65 4.54 1.89 8.78
C ARG A 65 4.15 2.00 10.26
N THR A 66 2.88 1.86 10.58
CA THR A 66 2.36 2.11 11.95
C THR A 66 2.43 0.86 12.83
N PHE A 67 2.09 -0.30 12.28
CA PHE A 67 1.88 -1.52 13.06
C PHE A 67 2.85 -2.66 12.71
N GLY A 68 3.66 -2.52 11.66
CA GLY A 68 4.60 -3.56 11.24
C GLY A 68 3.88 -4.82 10.72
N ILE A 69 3.51 -4.81 9.45
CA ILE A 69 2.87 -5.98 8.81
C ILE A 69 3.92 -7.07 8.51
N PRO A 70 3.75 -8.32 8.99
CA PRO A 70 4.68 -9.40 8.73
C PRO A 70 4.85 -9.75 7.24
N GLY A 71 6.09 -10.04 6.86
CA GLY A 71 6.45 -10.43 5.49
C GLY A 71 6.61 -9.25 4.53
N LEU A 72 6.67 -8.03 5.05
CA LEU A 72 7.18 -6.86 4.33
C LEU A 72 8.58 -6.49 4.85
N PRO A 73 9.40 -5.80 4.04
CA PRO A 73 10.68 -5.25 4.48
C PRO A 73 10.50 -4.35 5.71
N ALA A 74 11.59 -4.09 6.45
CA ALA A 74 11.51 -3.19 7.60
C ALA A 74 11.05 -1.79 7.17
N ALA A 75 10.05 -1.24 7.87
CA ALA A 75 9.63 0.13 7.65
C ALA A 75 10.80 1.10 7.93
N PRO A 76 10.94 2.18 7.16
CA PRO A 76 11.97 3.19 7.41
C PRO A 76 11.87 3.76 8.83
N ASN A 77 13.04 3.95 9.46
CA ASN A 77 13.15 4.36 10.87
C ASN A 77 12.51 5.72 11.16
N SER A 78 12.53 6.63 10.17
CA SER A 78 11.82 7.90 10.21
C SER A 78 10.57 7.78 9.37
N GLY A 79 9.40 7.95 9.99
CA GLY A 79 8.19 8.13 9.21
C GLY A 79 8.21 9.45 8.44
N TYR A 80 7.31 9.59 7.45
CA TYR A 80 7.02 10.90 6.85
C TYR A 80 6.76 12.00 7.90
N SER A 81 7.30 13.19 7.66
CA SER A 81 7.30 14.28 8.65
C SER A 81 5.92 14.90 8.89
N SER A 82 5.05 14.89 7.87
CA SER A 82 3.65 15.28 7.99
C SER A 82 2.79 14.58 6.92
N PRO A 83 1.46 14.46 7.12
CA PRO A 83 0.55 13.91 6.12
C PRO A 83 0.62 14.66 4.77
N GLU A 84 0.82 15.97 4.79
CA GLU A 84 0.94 16.80 3.59
C GLU A 84 2.22 16.48 2.81
N ILE A 85 3.34 16.28 3.51
CA ILE A 85 4.60 15.88 2.88
C ILE A 85 4.46 14.49 2.24
N ALA A 86 3.81 13.56 2.94
CA ALA A 86 3.54 12.22 2.40
C ALA A 86 2.67 12.29 1.14
N ARG A 87 1.57 13.07 1.19
CA ARG A 87 0.67 13.29 0.05
C ARG A 87 1.45 13.88 -1.14
N ASN A 88 2.20 14.96 -0.93
CA ASN A 88 2.95 15.62 -2.01
C ASN A 88 3.94 14.67 -2.68
N ARG A 89 4.60 13.78 -1.92
CA ARG A 89 5.48 12.76 -2.49
C ARG A 89 4.71 11.70 -3.28
N LEU A 90 3.53 11.31 -2.79
CA LEU A 90 2.65 10.37 -3.49
C LEU A 90 2.07 10.94 -4.79
N GLU A 91 2.08 12.25 -5.03
CA GLU A 91 1.71 12.85 -6.32
C GLU A 91 2.59 12.32 -7.47
N ARG A 92 3.81 11.87 -7.17
CA ARG A 92 4.68 11.20 -8.15
C ARG A 92 4.03 9.95 -8.77
N VAL A 93 3.09 9.31 -8.09
CA VAL A 93 2.31 8.20 -8.65
C VAL A 93 1.46 8.66 -9.85
N GLU A 94 0.84 9.83 -9.75
CA GLU A 94 0.06 10.41 -10.86
C GLU A 94 0.96 10.64 -12.08
N GLU A 95 2.14 11.23 -11.84
CA GLU A 95 3.13 11.50 -12.89
C GLU A 95 3.64 10.21 -13.57
N ILE A 96 3.93 9.17 -12.79
CA ILE A 96 4.37 7.86 -13.32
C ILE A 96 3.30 7.26 -14.25
N PHE A 97 2.02 7.38 -13.88
CA PHE A 97 0.92 6.86 -14.69
C PHE A 97 0.61 7.72 -15.91
N ALA A 98 0.83 9.03 -15.83
CA ALA A 98 0.67 9.98 -16.92
C ALA A 98 1.83 9.95 -17.94
N SER A 99 2.97 9.34 -17.58
CA SER A 99 4.13 9.25 -18.48
C SER A 99 3.78 8.53 -19.78
N VAL A 100 4.11 9.18 -20.91
CA VAL A 100 3.95 8.66 -22.26
C VAL A 100 5.08 7.70 -22.61
N ASP A 101 6.32 8.09 -22.27
CA ASP A 101 7.53 7.33 -22.54
C ASP A 101 8.07 6.70 -21.25
N ILE A 102 7.90 5.38 -21.14
CA ILE A 102 8.33 4.59 -19.97
C ILE A 102 9.85 4.68 -19.76
N GLU A 103 10.61 4.92 -20.83
CA GLU A 103 12.08 5.03 -20.78
C GLU A 103 12.56 6.25 -19.99
N ASP A 104 11.72 7.28 -19.84
CA ASP A 104 12.02 8.49 -19.04
C ASP A 104 11.86 8.25 -17.53
N LEU A 105 11.21 7.16 -17.13
CA LEU A 105 11.02 6.80 -15.74
C LEU A 105 12.27 6.12 -15.16
N GLY A 106 12.54 6.35 -13.88
CA GLY A 106 13.57 5.60 -13.17
C GLY A 106 13.27 4.11 -13.13
N ARG A 107 14.30 3.26 -12.98
CA ARG A 107 14.12 1.79 -12.99
C ARG A 107 13.06 1.31 -11.98
N ASP A 108 13.04 1.89 -10.78
CA ASP A 108 12.09 1.52 -9.74
C ASP A 108 10.66 1.94 -10.10
N GLU A 109 10.51 3.09 -10.75
CA GLU A 109 9.23 3.61 -11.23
C GLU A 109 8.68 2.79 -12.39
N GLN A 110 9.54 2.38 -13.33
CA GLN A 110 9.19 1.44 -14.40
C GLN A 110 8.70 0.11 -13.81
N GLY A 111 9.41 -0.41 -12.80
CA GLY A 111 9.03 -1.61 -12.05
C GLY A 111 7.66 -1.45 -11.40
N PHE A 112 7.46 -0.36 -10.65
CA PHE A 112 6.18 -0.04 -10.01
C PHE A 112 5.02 0.07 -11.02
N LEU A 113 5.24 0.74 -12.15
CA LEU A 113 4.24 0.90 -13.21
C LEU A 113 3.86 -0.47 -13.82
N ALA A 114 4.84 -1.33 -14.08
CA ALA A 114 4.61 -2.69 -14.57
C ALA A 114 3.81 -3.52 -13.56
N ASP A 115 4.20 -3.47 -12.28
CA ASP A 115 3.56 -4.16 -11.15
C ASP A 115 2.13 -3.66 -10.84
N SER A 116 1.82 -2.45 -11.30
CA SER A 116 0.49 -1.85 -11.18
C SER A 116 -0.40 -2.10 -12.40
N ARG A 117 0.18 -2.46 -13.55
CA ARG A 117 -0.56 -2.78 -14.79
C ARG A 117 -0.77 -4.27 -14.99
N ARG A 118 0.10 -5.13 -14.45
CA ARG A 118 0.10 -6.59 -14.69
C ARG A 118 0.22 -7.36 -13.38
N ALA A 119 -0.26 -8.62 -13.39
CA ALA A 119 -0.11 -9.56 -12.28
C ALA A 119 -0.49 -8.96 -10.90
N THR A 120 -1.50 -8.08 -10.87
CA THR A 120 -1.76 -7.20 -9.71
C THR A 120 -2.19 -7.94 -8.45
N THR A 121 -2.59 -9.21 -8.60
CA THR A 121 -2.99 -10.13 -7.53
C THR A 121 -1.84 -10.99 -6.98
N ASP A 122 -0.68 -10.99 -7.64
CA ASP A 122 0.45 -11.80 -7.21
C ASP A 122 1.03 -11.25 -5.91
N GLU A 123 1.52 -12.15 -5.05
CA GLU A 123 2.06 -11.76 -3.74
C GLU A 123 3.28 -10.87 -3.87
N LYS A 124 4.24 -11.28 -4.70
CA LYS A 124 5.49 -10.54 -4.93
C LYS A 124 5.19 -9.12 -5.44
N VAL A 125 4.33 -9.01 -6.43
CA VAL A 125 3.89 -7.74 -7.02
C VAL A 125 3.21 -6.85 -5.96
N ARG A 126 2.35 -7.41 -5.10
CA ARG A 126 1.75 -6.64 -4.00
C ARG A 126 2.76 -6.14 -2.99
N VAL A 127 3.77 -6.95 -2.65
CA VAL A 127 4.87 -6.55 -1.77
C VAL A 127 5.66 -5.40 -2.41
N GLN A 128 6.08 -5.55 -3.67
CA GLN A 128 6.87 -4.55 -4.40
C GLN A 128 6.13 -3.22 -4.53
N ARG A 129 4.84 -3.22 -4.89
CA ARG A 129 4.05 -1.98 -4.93
C ARG A 129 3.93 -1.33 -3.56
N THR A 130 3.73 -2.12 -2.51
CA THR A 130 3.61 -1.61 -1.14
C THR A 130 4.92 -0.97 -0.68
N GLU A 131 6.04 -1.63 -0.96
CA GLU A 131 7.38 -1.13 -0.64
C GLU A 131 7.70 0.16 -1.40
N PHE A 132 7.38 0.23 -2.69
CA PHE A 132 7.56 1.44 -3.48
C PHE A 132 6.82 2.63 -2.87
N LEU A 133 5.53 2.47 -2.53
CA LEU A 133 4.74 3.52 -1.90
C LEU A 133 5.26 3.88 -0.50
N LEU A 134 5.68 2.88 0.28
CA LEU A 134 6.25 3.10 1.60
C LEU A 134 7.53 3.94 1.52
N ASN A 135 8.41 3.64 0.56
CA ASN A 135 9.63 4.40 0.35
C ASN A 135 9.34 5.81 -0.18
N LEU A 136 8.37 5.94 -1.08
CA LEU A 136 7.99 7.24 -1.64
C LEU A 136 7.43 8.18 -0.57
N MET A 137 6.68 7.68 0.42
CA MET A 137 6.15 8.52 1.50
C MET A 137 7.24 9.08 2.43
N ASN A 138 8.35 8.37 2.64
CA ASN A 138 9.41 8.71 3.61
C ASN A 138 10.45 9.69 3.06
#